data_AF-A0A371JPJ8-F1
#
_entry.id   AF-A0A371JPJ8-F1
#
_cell.length_a   1.000
_cell.length_b   1.000
_cell.length_c   1.000
_cell.angle_alpha   90.00
_cell.angle_beta   90.00
_cell.angle_gamma   90.00
#
_symmetry.space_group_name_H-M   'P 1'
#
loop_
_entity.id
_entity.type
_entity.pdbx_description
1 polymer ?
#
loop_
_entity_poly.entity_id
_entity_poly.type
_entity_poly.pdbx_seq_one_letter_code
_entity_poly.pdbx_strand_id
1 'polypeptide(L)' 'MGKTDKQCFNCGKEGGEFFGFIICEKCKSKLRLFTEGTVQGYLEKDPIGFPKDIDRRLELLDKDYVKKKIKLLHIKSIIN' A
#
# COMPACT_ATOMS: atom_id res chain seq x y z
N MET A 1 11.32 5.82 -24.30
CA MET A 1 10.83 6.06 -22.93
C MET A 1 9.39 5.53 -22.86
N GLY A 2 9.17 4.44 -22.12
CA GLY A 2 7.90 3.72 -22.10
C GLY A 2 6.80 4.55 -21.43
N LYS A 3 5.58 4.50 -21.98
CA LYS A 3 4.38 5.08 -21.38
C LYS A 3 4.21 4.48 -19.99
N THR A 4 4.50 5.23 -18.93
CA THR A 4 4.05 4.86 -17.58
C THR A 4 2.55 5.04 -17.58
N ASP A 5 1.82 3.94 -17.72
CA ASP A 5 0.38 3.92 -17.53
C ASP A 5 0.10 4.48 -16.13
N LYS A 6 -0.29 5.76 -16.07
CA LYS A 6 -0.74 6.44 -14.85
C LYS A 6 -2.12 5.93 -14.44
N GLN A 7 -2.34 4.62 -14.50
CA GLN A 7 -3.61 4.00 -14.20
C GLN A 7 -3.68 3.63 -12.73
N CYS A 8 -4.73 4.09 -12.08
CA CYS A 8 -5.09 3.77 -10.71
C CYS A 8 -5.17 2.26 -10.53
N PHE A 9 -4.35 1.72 -9.62
CA PHE A 9 -4.26 0.28 -9.37
C PHE A 9 -5.62 -0.38 -9.06
N ASN A 10 -6.55 0.41 -8.51
CA ASN A 10 -7.84 -0.09 -8.06
C ASN A 10 -8.96 0.00 -9.13
N CYS A 11 -8.90 0.97 -10.05
CA CYS A 11 -10.02 1.21 -10.98
C CYS A 11 -9.63 1.51 -12.43
N GLY A 12 -8.33 1.51 -12.77
CA GLY A 12 -7.82 1.73 -14.12
C GLY A 12 -7.91 3.16 -14.66
N LYS A 13 -8.61 4.08 -13.96
CA LYS A 13 -8.66 5.50 -14.33
C LYS A 13 -7.31 6.18 -14.14
N GLU A 14 -7.10 7.32 -14.79
CA GLU A 14 -5.91 8.13 -14.54
C GLU A 14 -5.77 8.50 -13.05
N GLY A 15 -4.54 8.40 -12.54
CA GLY A 15 -4.20 8.64 -11.15
C GLY A 15 -2.82 9.27 -10.99
N GLY A 16 -2.53 9.68 -9.75
CA GLY A 16 -1.23 10.19 -9.33
C GLY A 16 -0.43 9.14 -8.60
N GLU A 17 0.87 9.36 -8.48
CA GLU A 17 1.74 8.58 -7.61
C GLU A 17 1.43 8.90 -6.13
N PHE A 18 1.40 7.85 -5.30
CA PHE A 18 1.20 7.94 -3.88
C PHE A 18 1.83 6.72 -3.18
N PHE A 19 2.96 6.94 -2.49
CA PHE A 19 3.71 5.91 -1.75
C PHE A 19 4.10 4.67 -2.58
N GLY A 20 4.51 4.86 -3.84
CA GLY A 20 4.90 3.82 -4.79
C GLY A 20 3.74 3.22 -5.59
N PHE A 21 2.51 3.70 -5.37
CA PHE A 21 1.32 3.22 -6.06
C PHE A 21 0.70 4.32 -6.91
N ILE A 22 0.16 3.96 -8.08
CA ILE A 22 -0.68 4.89 -8.83
C ILE A 22 -2.12 4.77 -8.35
N ILE A 23 -2.72 5.85 -7.86
CA ILE A 23 -4.10 5.88 -7.35
C ILE A 23 -4.80 7.18 -7.76
N CYS A 24 -6.07 7.10 -8.14
CA CYS A 24 -6.88 8.30 -8.41
C CYS A 24 -7.49 8.87 -7.13
N GLU A 25 -7.80 10.16 -7.12
CA GLU A 25 -8.34 10.85 -5.94
C GLU A 25 -9.63 10.23 -5.38
N LYS A 26 -10.51 9.71 -6.25
CA LYS A 26 -11.73 9.01 -5.81
C LYS A 26 -11.46 7.71 -5.06
N CYS A 27 -10.39 6.98 -5.42
CA CYS A 27 -9.99 5.77 -4.70
C CYS A 27 -9.21 6.12 -3.45
N LYS A 28 -8.34 7.14 -3.52
CA LYS A 28 -7.56 7.65 -2.39
C LYS A 28 -8.44 8.16 -1.25
N SER A 29 -9.52 8.89 -1.55
CA SER A 29 -10.45 9.39 -0.54
C SER A 29 -11.16 8.28 0.24
N LYS A 30 -11.27 7.07 -0.33
CA LYS A 30 -11.87 5.91 0.34
C LYS A 30 -10.92 5.20 1.30
N LEU A 31 -9.61 5.51 1.27
CA LEU A 31 -8.63 4.92 2.16
C LEU A 31 -8.75 5.41 3.60
N ARG A 32 -9.56 6.47 3.85
CA ARG A 32 -9.77 7.06 5.18
C ARG A 32 -8.46 7.33 5.92
N LEU A 33 -7.50 7.90 5.19
CA LEU A 33 -6.17 8.21 5.73
C LEU A 33 -6.32 9.11 6.95
N PHE A 34 -5.52 8.82 7.98
CA PHE A 34 -5.47 9.67 9.16
C PHE A 34 -4.91 11.04 8.80
N THR A 35 -5.48 12.08 9.41
CA THR A 35 -4.95 13.43 9.33
C THR A 35 -3.63 13.52 10.10
N GLU A 36 -2.80 14.50 9.77
CA GLU A 36 -1.55 14.76 10.49
C GLU A 36 -1.78 14.92 12.00
N GLY A 37 -2.81 15.67 12.41
CA GLY A 37 -3.17 15.83 13.82
C GLY A 37 -3.58 14.52 14.51
N THR A 38 -4.21 13.60 13.76
CA THR A 38 -4.55 12.26 14.30
C THR A 38 -3.28 11.43 14.50
N VAL A 39 -2.38 11.42 13.51
CA VAL A 39 -1.08 10.72 13.60
C VAL A 39 -0.24 11.26 14.74
N GLN A 40 -0.15 12.59 14.86
CA GLN A 40 0.56 13.26 15.94
C GLN A 40 -0.02 12.90 17.31
N GLY A 41 -1.34 12.87 17.45
CA GLY A 41 -1.99 12.46 18.70
C GLY A 41 -1.72 11.00 19.10
N TYR A 42 -1.47 10.09 18.15
CA TYR A 42 -1.00 8.74 18.46
C TYR A 42 0.49 8.74 18.84
N LEU A 43 1.31 9.50 18.12
CA LEU A 43 2.75 9.61 18.38
C LEU A 43 3.04 10.22 19.76
N GLU A 44 2.28 11.22 20.20
CA GLU A 44 2.43 11.83 21.52
C GLU A 44 2.05 10.88 22.66
N LYS A 45 1.06 10.00 22.43
CA LYS A 45 0.62 9.01 23.43
C LYS A 45 1.61 7.86 23.57
N ASP A 46 2.24 7.45 22.47
CA ASP A 46 3.18 6.35 22.44
C ASP A 46 4.30 6.59 21.40
N PRO A 47 5.30 7.43 21.73
CA PRO A 47 6.31 7.88 20.77
C PRO A 47 7.27 6.76 20.34
N ILE A 48 7.34 5.66 21.08
CA ILE A 48 8.25 4.54 20.80
C ILE A 48 7.48 3.35 20.22
N GLY A 49 6.35 2.98 20.81
CA GLY A 49 5.59 1.81 20.40
C GLY A 49 4.81 2.04 19.12
N PHE A 50 4.22 3.22 18.92
CA PHE A 50 3.43 3.50 17.71
C PHE A 50 4.27 3.38 16.42
N PRO A 51 5.45 4.01 16.27
CA PRO A 51 6.28 3.81 15.08
C PRO A 51 6.69 2.35 14.88
N LYS A 52 7.14 1.67 15.94
CA LYS A 52 7.53 0.24 15.88
C LYS A 52 6.38 -0.65 15.43
N ASP A 53 5.15 -0.35 15.86
CA ASP A 53 3.97 -1.09 15.46
C ASP A 53 3.61 -0.86 13.98
N ILE A 54 3.78 0.36 13.47
CA ILE A 54 3.61 0.64 12.04
C ILE A 54 4.63 -0.15 11.21
N ASP A 55 5.92 -0.10 11.59
CA ASP A 55 6.98 -0.83 10.90
C ASP A 55 6.72 -2.34 10.90
N ARG A 56 6.36 -2.90 12.06
CA ARG A 56 6.02 -4.32 12.19
C ARG A 56 4.83 -4.70 11.30
N ARG A 57 3.80 -3.86 11.21
CA ARG A 57 2.63 -4.12 10.34
C ARG A 57 3.01 -4.08 8.87
N LEU A 58 3.86 -3.14 8.45
CA LEU A 58 4.37 -3.05 7.09
C LEU A 58 5.17 -4.31 6.72
N GLU A 59 6.07 -4.76 7.61
CA GLU A 59 6.85 -5.98 7.41
C GLU A 59 5.97 -7.23 7.27
N LEU A 60 4.93 -7.35 8.12
CA LEU A 60 3.98 -8.46 8.05
C LEU A 60 3.17 -8.46 6.74
N LEU A 61 2.76 -7.28 6.27
CA LEU A 61 2.05 -7.13 5.00
C LEU A 61 2.92 -7.54 3.81
N ASP A 62 4.19 -7.11 3.78
CA ASP A 62 5.12 -7.49 2.71
C ASP A 62 5.35 -9.00 2.68
N LYS A 63 5.61 -9.62 3.84
CA LYS A 63 5.76 -11.07 3.96
C LYS A 63 4.53 -11.84 3.46
N ASP A 64 3.33 -11.38 3.79
CA ASP A 64 2.08 -12.00 3.30
C ASP A 64 1.92 -11.85 1.79
N TYR A 65 2.20 -10.65 1.26
CA TYR A 65 2.17 -10.39 -0.18
C TYR A 65 3.15 -11.30 -0.94
N VAL A 66 4.40 -11.39 -0.50
CA VAL A 66 5.43 -12.24 -1.10
C VAL A 66 4.98 -13.71 -1.11
N LYS A 67 4.47 -14.23 0.01
CA LYS A 67 3.95 -15.60 0.09
C LYS A 67 2.82 -15.85 -0.91
N LYS A 68 1.85 -14.93 -1.00
CA LYS A 68 0.74 -15.03 -1.96
C LYS A 68 1.24 -14.97 -3.41
N LYS A 69 2.19 -14.09 -3.71
CA LYS A 69 2.80 -13.94 -5.03
C LYS A 69 3.54 -15.21 -5.45
N ILE A 70 4.34 -15.82 -4.58
CA ILE A 70 5.03 -17.09 -4.85
C ILE A 70 4.02 -18.19 -5.19
N LYS A 71 2.94 -18.33 -4.42
CA LYS A 71 1.88 -19.32 -4.69
C LYS A 71 1.25 -19.12 -6.08
N LEU A 72 0.91 -17.88 -6.43
CA LEU A 72 0.32 -17.58 -7.74
C LEU A 72 1.31 -17.80 -8.89
N LEU A 73 2.59 -17.46 -8.71
CA LEU A 73 3.62 -17.72 -9.71
C LEU A 73 3.86 -19.22 -9.90
N HIS A 74 3.83 -20.01 -8.83
CA HIS A 74 3.92 -21.46 -8.91
C HIS A 74 2.75 -22.06 -9.70
N ILE A 75 1.51 -21.66 -9.39
CA ILE A 75 0.34 -22.06 -10.18
C ILE A 75 0.51 -21.66 -11.65
N LYS A 76 0.94 -20.42 -11.90
CA LYS A 76 1.18 -19.91 -13.25
C LYS A 76 2.23 -20.72 -14.02
N SER A 77 3.25 -21.25 -13.34
CA SER A 77 4.29 -22.10 -13.96
C SER A 77 3.82 -23.51 -14.33
N ILE A 78 2.65 -23.93 -13.85
CA ILE A 78 2.06 -25.24 -14.17
C ILE A 78 1.05 -25.11 -15.32
N ILE A 79 0.31 -24.00 -15.35
CA ILE A 79 -0.77 -23.79 -16.35
C ILE A 79 -0.30 -23.16 -17.66
N ASN A 80 0.93 -22.65 -17.72
CA ASN A 80 1.57 -22.08 -18.91
C ASN A 80 2.71 -22.98 -19.37
#